data_AF-A0A258X8Y6-F1
#
_entry.id   AF-A0A258X8Y6-F1
#
_cell.length_a   1.000
_cell.length_b   1.000
_cell.length_c   1.000
_cell.angle_alpha   90.00
_cell.angle_beta   90.00
_cell.angle_gamma   90.00
#
_symmetry.space_group_name_H-M   'P 1'
#
loop_
_entity.id
_entity.type
_entity.pdbx_description
1 polymer ?
#
loop_
_entity_poly.entity_id
_entity_poly.type
_entity_poly.pdbx_seq_one_letter_code
_entity_poly.pdbx_strand_id
1 'polypeptide(L)'
;MFFYSIQLKRKIYALFCFGLILSALAFLYKESYKPAYVFKNVKADLVIPKENTLLKRPQLLSQIEEKNKTNETSQKIDVIALVGEKGSGKTVLARYYGYSQHDRTVWELNAETKETLARSFRDFAYSLAETKSEKEELLQIETIENPETRNHSLFSFVRKILKEQKNWLLIYDNVTNFSEIENYFPQDETLWGGGKVILVTRDENIKNTSYIKPEDIIKVGELQKEEALTLFSSILFDFFPQELDLEKKEEALRFLNQIPRFPLDVSIAARYIKNGKISYEKYLDLLNQKDPAFERLQKMFVVEASDYFK
;
A
#
# COMPACT_ATOMS: atom_id res chain seq x y z
N MET A 1 62.37 -53.21 -9.07
CA MET A 1 61.18 -52.81 -9.88
C MET A 1 59.85 -52.86 -9.10
N PHE A 2 59.61 -53.86 -8.25
CA PHE A 2 58.34 -54.00 -7.51
C PHE A 2 58.03 -52.86 -6.51
N PHE A 3 59.02 -52.37 -5.76
CA PHE A 3 58.82 -51.29 -4.77
C PHE A 3 58.42 -49.94 -5.38
N TYR A 4 58.91 -49.64 -6.58
CA TYR A 4 58.62 -48.37 -7.29
C TYR A 4 57.16 -48.33 -7.77
N SER A 5 56.62 -49.48 -8.20
CA SER A 5 55.22 -49.63 -8.61
C SER A 5 54.23 -49.41 -7.46
N ILE A 6 54.57 -49.89 -6.26
CA ILE A 6 53.72 -49.74 -5.06
C ILE A 6 53.69 -48.29 -4.58
N GLN A 7 54.84 -47.59 -4.59
CA GLN A 7 54.89 -46.16 -4.23
C GLN A 7 54.14 -45.29 -5.23
N LEU A 8 54.22 -45.61 -6.53
CA LEU A 8 53.50 -44.87 -7.57
C LEU A 8 51.99 -45.04 -7.41
N LYS A 9 51.50 -46.26 -7.16
CA LYS A 9 50.08 -46.52 -6.88
C LYS A 9 49.58 -45.76 -5.66
N ARG A 10 50.34 -45.74 -4.56
CA ARG A 10 49.99 -44.96 -3.35
C ARG A 10 49.86 -43.46 -3.62
N LYS A 11 50.77 -42.88 -4.42
CA LYS A 11 50.69 -41.46 -4.82
C LYS A 11 49.46 -41.17 -5.68
N ILE A 12 49.10 -42.07 -6.59
CA ILE A 12 47.89 -41.95 -7.43
C ILE A 12 46.62 -42.00 -6.57
N TYR A 13 46.54 -42.95 -5.62
CA TYR A 13 45.41 -43.02 -4.69
C TYR A 13 45.30 -41.78 -3.80
N ALA A 14 46.42 -41.24 -3.32
CA ALA A 14 46.44 -40.01 -2.53
C ALA A 14 45.94 -38.80 -3.33
N LEU A 15 46.37 -38.65 -4.59
CA LEU A 15 45.89 -37.60 -5.50
C LEU A 15 44.40 -37.73 -5.79
N PHE A 16 43.90 -38.95 -5.99
CA PHE A 16 42.48 -39.20 -6.20
C PHE A 16 41.63 -38.85 -4.98
N CYS A 17 42.08 -39.26 -3.78
CA CYS A 17 41.40 -38.90 -2.52
C CYS A 17 41.41 -37.39 -2.27
N PHE A 18 42.52 -36.71 -2.56
CA PHE A 18 42.60 -35.25 -2.44
C PHE A 18 41.64 -34.54 -3.41
N GLY A 19 41.50 -35.05 -4.63
CA GLY A 19 40.50 -34.56 -5.60
C GLY A 19 39.05 -34.71 -5.11
N LEU A 20 38.73 -35.84 -4.48
CA LEU A 20 37.40 -36.07 -3.88
C LEU A 20 37.12 -35.16 -2.67
N ILE A 21 38.14 -34.89 -1.85
CA ILE A 21 38.01 -33.97 -0.71
C ILE A 21 37.80 -32.53 -1.22
N LEU A 22 38.55 -32.10 -2.24
CA LEU A 22 38.37 -30.78 -2.84
C LEU A 22 36.99 -30.63 -3.50
N SER A 23 36.47 -31.66 -4.16
CA SER A 23 35.14 -31.60 -4.76
C SER A 23 34.04 -31.57 -3.69
N ALA A 24 34.18 -32.34 -2.61
CA ALA A 24 33.26 -32.30 -1.48
C ALA A 24 33.30 -30.94 -0.76
N LEU A 25 34.48 -30.36 -0.56
CA LEU A 25 34.64 -29.02 0.02
C LEU A 25 34.05 -27.94 -0.89
N ALA A 26 34.24 -28.04 -2.21
CA ALA A 26 33.63 -27.12 -3.17
C ALA A 26 32.10 -27.24 -3.20
N PHE A 27 31.56 -28.45 -3.06
CA PHE A 27 30.12 -28.69 -2.94
C PHE A 27 29.55 -28.11 -1.65
N LEU A 28 30.21 -28.35 -0.50
CA LEU A 28 29.83 -27.78 0.79
C LEU A 28 29.96 -26.26 0.81
N TYR A 29 31.00 -25.72 0.17
CA TYR A 29 31.15 -24.27 -0.02
C TYR A 29 30.02 -23.72 -0.88
N LYS A 30 29.66 -24.37 -2.00
CA LYS A 30 28.55 -23.94 -2.86
C LYS A 30 27.19 -24.02 -2.17
N GLU A 31 26.93 -25.01 -1.32
CA GLU A 31 25.73 -25.09 -0.48
C GLU A 31 25.71 -24.01 0.61
N SER A 32 26.85 -23.71 1.21
CA SER A 32 26.98 -22.66 2.24
C SER A 32 26.94 -21.25 1.64
N TYR A 33 27.41 -21.09 0.40
CA TYR A 33 27.44 -19.83 -0.34
C TYR A 33 26.19 -19.67 -1.20
N LYS A 34 25.04 -19.47 -0.53
CA LYS A 34 23.93 -18.76 -1.19
C LYS A 34 24.34 -17.29 -1.26
N PRO A 35 24.56 -16.69 -2.45
CA PRO A 35 24.77 -15.25 -2.52
C PRO A 35 23.60 -14.57 -1.81
N ALA A 36 23.88 -13.54 -1.01
CA ALA A 36 22.82 -12.75 -0.40
C ALA A 36 21.92 -12.24 -1.54
N TYR A 37 20.71 -12.78 -1.61
CA TYR A 37 19.73 -12.33 -2.58
C TYR A 37 19.42 -10.87 -2.23
N VAL A 38 19.84 -9.94 -3.09
CA VAL A 38 19.57 -8.52 -2.92
C VAL A 38 18.19 -8.28 -3.49
N PHE A 39 17.17 -8.32 -2.64
CA PHE A 39 15.80 -8.01 -3.06
C PHE A 39 15.70 -6.55 -3.50
N LYS A 40 15.06 -6.31 -4.65
CA LYS A 40 14.65 -4.96 -5.01
C LYS A 40 13.46 -4.56 -4.14
N ASN A 41 13.54 -3.35 -3.59
CA ASN A 41 12.36 -2.71 -3.01
C ASN A 41 11.41 -2.35 -4.14
N VAL A 42 10.28 -3.04 -4.22
CA VAL A 42 9.24 -2.78 -5.22
C VAL A 42 8.21 -1.83 -4.64
N LYS A 43 7.79 -0.82 -5.40
CA LYS A 43 6.73 0.10 -5.01
C LYS A 43 5.61 0.09 -6.03
N ALA A 44 4.37 -0.01 -5.55
CA ALA A 44 3.20 0.28 -6.36
C ALA A 44 3.22 1.75 -6.83
N ASP A 45 2.54 2.04 -7.93
CA ASP A 45 2.27 3.41 -8.34
C ASP A 45 1.17 4.01 -7.44
N LEU A 46 1.59 4.44 -6.25
CA LEU A 46 0.71 5.00 -5.23
C LEU A 46 0.27 6.40 -5.65
N VAL A 47 -0.80 6.48 -6.44
CA VAL A 47 -1.30 7.77 -6.91
C VAL A 47 -1.80 8.61 -5.73
N ILE A 48 -1.14 9.75 -5.52
CA ILE A 48 -1.47 10.77 -4.52
C ILE A 48 -1.77 12.12 -5.20
N PRO A 49 -2.61 12.97 -4.59
CA PRO A 49 -2.79 14.35 -5.05
C PRO A 49 -1.46 15.10 -5.22
N LYS A 50 -1.44 16.08 -6.13
CA LYS A 50 -0.30 16.98 -6.32
C LYS A 50 0.05 17.70 -5.02
N GLU A 51 1.33 18.02 -4.83
CA GLU A 51 1.86 18.56 -3.56
C GLU A 51 1.09 19.78 -3.05
N ASN A 52 0.70 20.71 -3.94
CA ASN A 52 -0.08 21.90 -3.59
C ASN A 52 -1.54 21.59 -3.18
N THR A 53 -2.06 20.41 -3.48
CA THR A 53 -3.43 19.97 -3.13
C THR A 53 -3.45 18.81 -2.13
N LEU A 54 -2.28 18.36 -1.69
CA LEU A 54 -2.12 17.25 -0.77
C LEU A 54 -2.17 17.73 0.67
N LEU A 55 -3.28 17.44 1.35
CA LEU A 55 -3.40 17.69 2.79
C LEU A 55 -2.73 16.55 3.59
N LYS A 56 -1.64 16.86 4.28
CA LYS A 56 -0.78 15.85 4.94
C LYS A 56 -1.34 15.24 6.24
N ARG A 57 -2.27 15.90 6.94
CA ARG A 57 -2.90 15.42 8.21
C ARG A 57 -1.89 14.83 9.22
N PRO A 58 -0.91 15.62 9.70
CA PRO A 58 0.25 15.12 10.44
C PRO A 58 -0.09 14.34 11.70
N GLN A 59 -1.15 14.69 12.43
CA GLN A 59 -1.57 13.97 13.63
C GLN A 59 -1.95 12.51 13.33
N LEU A 60 -2.63 12.26 12.20
CA LEU A 60 -2.98 10.89 11.80
C LEU A 60 -1.76 10.12 11.31
N LEU A 61 -0.84 10.78 10.61
CA LEU A 61 0.43 10.16 10.21
C LEU A 61 1.28 9.76 11.42
N SER A 62 1.35 10.62 12.44
CA SER A 62 2.04 10.30 13.70
C SER A 62 1.43 9.08 14.38
N GLN A 63 0.10 8.94 14.38
CA GLN A 63 -0.55 7.74 14.92
C GLN A 63 -0.21 6.47 14.13
N ILE A 64 -0.16 6.55 12.79
CA ILE A 64 0.27 5.42 11.94
C ILE A 64 1.73 5.05 12.26
N GLU A 65 2.60 6.06 12.38
CA GLU A 65 4.02 5.86 12.67
C GLU A 65 4.25 5.26 14.06
N GLU A 66 3.59 5.78 15.09
CA GLU A 66 3.70 5.29 16.47
C GLU A 66 3.29 3.82 16.59
N LYS A 67 2.19 3.43 15.95
CA LYS A 67 1.72 2.04 15.95
C LYS A 67 2.65 1.11 15.17
N ASN A 68 3.29 1.62 14.11
CA ASN A 68 4.24 0.88 13.27
C ASN A 68 5.69 0.89 13.78
N LYS A 69 6.03 1.69 14.80
CA LYS A 69 7.39 1.79 15.37
C LYS A 69 7.75 0.64 16.30
N THR A 70 6.75 -0.11 16.76
CA THR A 70 6.89 -1.04 17.88
C THR A 70 7.92 -2.16 17.63
N ASN A 71 8.32 -2.44 16.37
CA ASN A 71 8.82 -3.76 16.01
C ASN A 71 9.94 -3.83 14.95
N GLU A 72 10.74 -2.78 14.70
CA GLU A 72 11.84 -2.85 13.69
C GLU A 72 12.85 -4.00 13.92
N THR A 73 12.96 -4.50 15.16
CA THR A 73 13.84 -5.62 15.53
C THR A 73 13.13 -6.97 15.64
N SER A 74 11.80 -7.03 15.52
CA SER A 74 11.03 -8.27 15.64
C SER A 74 10.47 -8.69 14.28
N GLN A 75 10.43 -9.99 13.99
CA GLN A 75 9.82 -10.50 12.75
C GLN A 75 8.28 -10.48 12.81
N LYS A 76 7.67 -9.50 13.47
CA LYS A 76 6.22 -9.41 13.64
C LYS A 76 5.54 -8.76 12.44
N ILE A 77 4.25 -9.00 12.33
CA ILE A 77 3.37 -8.30 11.39
C ILE A 77 2.54 -7.29 12.18
N ASP A 78 2.77 -6.00 11.94
CA ASP A 78 1.95 -4.92 12.52
C ASP A 78 0.77 -4.63 11.59
N VAL A 79 -0.45 -4.59 12.14
CA VAL A 79 -1.67 -4.35 11.38
C VAL A 79 -2.38 -3.13 11.94
N ILE A 80 -2.66 -2.14 11.09
CA ILE A 80 -3.43 -0.94 11.42
C ILE A 80 -4.65 -0.85 10.52
N ALA A 81 -5.81 -0.49 11.07
CA ALA A 81 -7.00 -0.20 10.28
C ALA A 81 -7.32 1.30 10.25
N LEU A 82 -7.41 1.88 9.05
CA LEU A 82 -7.98 3.21 8.82
C LEU A 82 -9.48 3.05 8.55
N VAL A 83 -10.30 3.62 9.44
CA VAL A 83 -11.76 3.47 9.40
C VAL A 83 -12.44 4.82 9.30
N GLY A 84 -13.49 4.94 8.49
CA GLY A 84 -14.30 6.16 8.40
C GLY A 84 -15.13 6.27 7.13
N GLU A 85 -15.89 7.34 7.03
CA GLU A 85 -16.86 7.56 5.96
C GLU A 85 -16.25 7.70 4.55
N LYS A 86 -17.07 7.50 3.52
CA LYS A 86 -16.66 7.76 2.13
C LYS A 86 -16.16 9.20 2.00
N GLY A 87 -15.04 9.39 1.28
CA GLY A 87 -14.49 10.74 1.05
C GLY A 87 -13.65 11.31 2.19
N SER A 88 -13.50 10.61 3.33
CA SER A 88 -12.71 11.08 4.47
C SER A 88 -11.18 11.12 4.25
N GLY A 89 -10.69 10.60 3.12
CA GLY A 89 -9.28 10.64 2.74
C GLY A 89 -8.42 9.46 3.22
N LYS A 90 -9.03 8.35 3.66
CA LYS A 90 -8.28 7.16 4.14
C LYS A 90 -7.26 6.62 3.13
N THR A 91 -7.67 6.38 1.89
CA THR A 91 -6.80 5.85 0.82
C THR A 91 -5.64 6.81 0.55
N VAL A 92 -5.92 8.12 0.46
CA VAL A 92 -4.88 9.15 0.28
C VAL A 92 -3.89 9.15 1.44
N LEU A 93 -4.38 9.02 2.68
CA LEU A 93 -3.53 8.95 3.88
C LEU A 93 -2.64 7.70 3.87
N ALA A 94 -3.19 6.52 3.55
CA ALA A 94 -2.44 5.27 3.45
C ALA A 94 -1.37 5.33 2.36
N ARG A 95 -1.73 5.82 1.17
CA ARG A 95 -0.80 5.99 0.05
C ARG A 95 0.30 6.99 0.38
N TYR A 96 -0.03 8.13 0.99
CA TYR A 96 0.97 9.12 1.39
C TYR A 96 1.96 8.55 2.40
N TYR A 97 1.46 7.82 3.41
CA TYR A 97 2.33 7.11 4.33
C TYR A 97 3.22 6.10 3.60
N GLY A 98 2.65 5.25 2.74
CA GLY A 98 3.41 4.27 1.94
C GLY A 98 4.49 4.90 1.06
N TYR A 99 4.17 6.02 0.41
CA TYR A 99 5.12 6.77 -0.43
C TYR A 99 6.37 7.20 0.36
N SER A 100 6.18 7.67 1.60
CA SER A 100 7.26 8.11 2.49
C SER A 100 8.21 7.00 2.99
N GLN A 101 7.90 5.73 2.73
CA GLN A 101 8.71 4.60 3.18
C GLN A 101 9.75 4.22 2.13
N HIS A 102 10.96 4.79 2.20
CA HIS A 102 11.95 4.72 1.11
C HIS A 102 12.69 3.37 0.97
N ASP A 103 12.83 2.61 2.05
CA ASP A 103 13.68 1.40 2.10
C ASP A 103 12.92 0.08 2.27
N ARG A 104 11.70 0.00 1.72
CA ARG A 104 10.89 -1.22 1.78
C ARG A 104 10.09 -1.47 0.51
N THR A 105 9.72 -2.74 0.31
CA THR A 105 8.64 -3.11 -0.60
C THR A 105 7.33 -2.52 -0.10
N VAL A 106 6.64 -1.73 -0.94
CA VAL A 106 5.33 -1.14 -0.64
C VAL A 106 4.36 -1.48 -1.75
N TRP A 107 3.25 -2.14 -1.45
CA TRP A 107 2.26 -2.47 -2.47
C TRP A 107 0.83 -2.19 -2.03
N GLU A 108 0.01 -1.70 -2.95
CA GLU A 108 -1.42 -1.49 -2.76
C GLU A 108 -2.22 -2.64 -3.39
N LEU A 109 -3.10 -3.23 -2.61
CA LEU A 109 -3.97 -4.34 -2.98
C LEU A 109 -5.41 -3.83 -2.94
N ASN A 110 -6.10 -3.84 -4.08
CA ASN A 110 -7.52 -3.49 -4.12
C ASN A 110 -8.35 -4.66 -3.58
N ALA A 111 -8.77 -4.55 -2.33
CA ALA A 111 -9.49 -5.57 -1.59
C ALA A 111 -11.03 -5.35 -1.57
N GLU A 112 -11.56 -4.65 -2.58
CA GLU A 112 -13.00 -4.42 -2.72
C GLU A 112 -13.78 -5.71 -2.98
N THR A 113 -13.26 -6.58 -3.85
CA THR A 113 -13.77 -7.94 -4.10
C THR A 113 -12.63 -8.94 -4.19
N LYS A 114 -12.97 -10.24 -4.15
CA LYS A 114 -12.00 -11.32 -4.36
C LYS A 114 -11.29 -11.23 -5.72
N GLU A 115 -12.02 -10.84 -6.77
CA GLU A 115 -11.50 -10.71 -8.13
C GLU A 115 -10.52 -9.54 -8.26
N THR A 116 -10.84 -8.38 -7.66
CA THR A 116 -9.93 -7.23 -7.68
C THR A 116 -8.68 -7.52 -6.86
N LEU A 117 -8.82 -8.22 -5.73
CA LEU A 117 -7.71 -8.61 -4.87
C LEU A 117 -6.78 -9.58 -5.61
N ALA A 118 -7.34 -10.60 -6.25
CA ALA A 118 -6.58 -11.56 -7.05
C ALA A 118 -5.82 -10.88 -8.21
N ARG A 119 -6.44 -9.88 -8.87
CA ARG A 119 -5.77 -9.07 -9.89
C ARG A 119 -4.62 -8.27 -9.29
N SER A 120 -4.81 -7.57 -8.17
CA SER A 120 -3.73 -6.81 -7.52
C SER A 120 -2.58 -7.70 -7.05
N PHE A 121 -2.86 -8.90 -6.54
CA PHE A 121 -1.83 -9.88 -6.23
C PHE A 121 -1.08 -10.36 -7.48
N ARG A 122 -1.74 -10.40 -8.64
CA ARG A 122 -1.09 -10.77 -9.91
C ARG A 122 -0.10 -9.72 -10.30
N ASP A 123 -0.53 -8.47 -10.34
CA ASP A 123 0.31 -7.34 -10.68
C ASP A 123 1.49 -7.24 -9.71
N PHE A 124 1.24 -7.50 -8.42
CA PHE A 124 2.29 -7.55 -7.41
C PHE A 124 3.29 -8.68 -7.68
N ALA A 125 2.82 -9.90 -7.95
CA ALA A 125 3.69 -11.03 -8.22
C ALA A 125 4.60 -10.78 -9.42
N TYR A 126 4.06 -10.21 -10.51
CA TYR A 126 4.85 -9.80 -11.67
C TYR A 126 5.89 -8.75 -11.35
N SER A 127 5.56 -7.80 -10.47
CA SER A 127 6.49 -6.77 -10.04
C SER A 127 7.61 -7.31 -9.14
N LEU A 128 7.34 -8.37 -8.37
CA LEU A 128 8.28 -9.05 -7.49
C LEU A 128 9.19 -10.06 -8.21
N ALA A 129 8.74 -10.64 -9.32
CA ALA A 129 9.50 -11.67 -10.03
C ALA A 129 10.70 -11.07 -10.78
N GLU A 130 11.91 -11.35 -10.28
CA GLU A 130 13.15 -10.82 -10.85
C GLU A 130 13.86 -11.87 -11.69
N THR A 131 14.03 -13.06 -11.12
CA THR A 131 14.79 -14.16 -11.71
C THR A 131 14.03 -14.84 -12.83
N LYS A 132 14.77 -15.51 -13.72
CA LYS A 132 14.17 -16.32 -14.77
C LYS A 132 13.27 -17.43 -14.20
N SER A 133 13.70 -18.06 -13.10
CA SER A 133 12.93 -19.12 -12.44
C SER A 133 11.62 -18.62 -11.86
N GLU A 134 11.61 -17.45 -11.20
CA GLU A 134 10.38 -16.84 -10.66
C GLU A 134 9.41 -16.46 -11.77
N LYS A 135 9.92 -15.91 -12.88
CA LYS A 135 9.10 -15.58 -14.06
C LYS A 135 8.51 -16.83 -14.71
N GLU A 136 9.28 -17.91 -14.81
CA GLU A 136 8.78 -19.20 -15.30
C GLU A 136 7.73 -19.81 -14.36
N GLU A 137 7.92 -19.72 -13.04
CA GLU A 137 6.94 -20.14 -12.02
C GLU A 137 5.62 -19.36 -12.18
N LEU A 138 5.68 -18.04 -12.38
CA LEU A 138 4.48 -17.23 -12.65
C LEU A 138 3.75 -17.61 -13.94
N LEU A 139 4.48 -17.84 -15.03
CA LEU A 139 3.87 -18.30 -16.27
C LEU A 139 3.16 -19.64 -16.10
N GLN A 140 3.71 -20.56 -15.29
CA GLN A 140 3.04 -21.83 -14.96
C GLN A 140 1.80 -21.61 -14.09
N ILE A 141 1.83 -20.66 -13.15
CA ILE A 141 0.66 -20.31 -12.35
C ILE A 141 -0.47 -19.79 -13.27
N GLU A 142 -0.15 -18.99 -14.30
CA GLU A 142 -1.16 -18.47 -15.22
C GLU A 142 -1.87 -19.53 -16.07
N THR A 143 -1.22 -20.66 -16.36
CA THR A 143 -1.84 -21.75 -17.13
C THR A 143 -2.83 -22.59 -16.32
N ILE A 144 -2.92 -22.37 -15.00
CA ILE A 144 -3.89 -23.06 -14.14
C ILE A 144 -5.31 -22.63 -14.52
N GLU A 145 -6.11 -23.60 -14.99
CA GLU A 145 -7.49 -23.37 -15.44
C GLU A 145 -8.41 -22.97 -14.29
N ASN A 146 -8.31 -23.66 -13.15
CA ASN A 146 -9.15 -23.40 -11.99
C ASN A 146 -8.77 -22.05 -11.32
N PRO A 147 -9.67 -21.06 -11.27
CA PRO A 147 -9.35 -19.73 -10.73
C PRO A 147 -8.94 -19.74 -9.26
N GLU A 148 -9.55 -20.59 -8.42
CA GLU A 148 -9.24 -20.69 -6.99
C GLU A 148 -7.83 -21.24 -6.77
N THR A 149 -7.49 -22.34 -7.44
CA THR A 149 -6.15 -22.93 -7.40
C THR A 149 -5.10 -21.96 -7.91
N ARG A 150 -5.41 -21.24 -9.00
CA ARG A 150 -4.52 -20.22 -9.55
C ARG A 150 -4.27 -19.10 -8.55
N ASN A 151 -5.33 -18.54 -7.97
CA ASN A 151 -5.23 -17.45 -6.99
C ASN A 151 -4.47 -17.87 -5.73
N HIS A 152 -4.70 -19.09 -5.24
CA HIS A 152 -3.96 -19.64 -4.12
C HIS A 152 -2.46 -19.82 -4.43
N SER A 153 -2.13 -20.28 -5.65
CA SER A 153 -0.74 -20.45 -6.08
C SER A 153 -0.03 -19.10 -6.23
N LEU A 154 -0.72 -18.12 -6.80
CA LEU A 154 -0.24 -16.74 -6.92
C LEU A 154 0.03 -16.10 -5.55
N PHE A 155 -0.92 -16.25 -4.63
CA PHE A 155 -0.75 -15.80 -3.25
C PHE A 155 0.45 -16.49 -2.57
N SER A 156 0.59 -17.80 -2.74
CA SER A 156 1.71 -18.57 -2.19
C SER A 156 3.06 -18.10 -2.74
N PHE A 157 3.12 -17.75 -4.02
CA PHE A 157 4.29 -17.17 -4.67
C PHE A 157 4.67 -15.83 -4.03
N VAL A 158 3.73 -14.89 -3.89
CA VAL A 158 3.99 -13.58 -3.28
C VAL A 158 4.45 -13.74 -1.83
N ARG A 159 3.75 -14.56 -1.05
CA ARG A 159 4.09 -14.84 0.35
C ARG A 159 5.51 -15.42 0.50
N LYS A 160 5.90 -16.34 -0.39
CA LYS A 160 7.26 -16.93 -0.42
C LYS A 160 8.33 -15.84 -0.58
N ILE A 161 8.14 -14.91 -1.51
CA ILE A 161 9.10 -13.81 -1.74
C ILE A 161 9.11 -12.84 -0.55
N LEU A 162 7.94 -12.43 -0.06
CA LEU A 162 7.83 -11.49 1.06
C LEU A 162 8.47 -12.02 2.35
N LYS A 163 8.38 -13.33 2.60
CA LYS A 163 9.02 -13.97 3.75
C LYS A 163 10.55 -13.78 3.79
N GLU A 164 11.18 -13.71 2.62
CA GLU A 164 12.62 -13.51 2.52
C GLU A 164 13.00 -12.01 2.56
N GLN A 165 12.04 -11.12 2.32
CA GLN A 165 12.19 -9.67 2.44
C GLN A 165 12.01 -9.21 3.89
N LYS A 166 12.74 -8.17 4.27
CA LYS A 166 12.55 -7.52 5.57
C LYS A 166 11.61 -6.33 5.43
N ASN A 167 10.65 -6.20 6.36
CA ASN A 167 9.90 -4.97 6.62
C ASN A 167 9.08 -4.47 5.41
N TRP A 168 8.41 -5.38 4.69
CA TRP A 168 7.47 -5.02 3.63
C TRP A 168 6.23 -4.27 4.19
N LEU A 169 5.55 -3.48 3.36
CA LEU A 169 4.30 -2.79 3.69
C LEU A 169 3.23 -3.09 2.64
N LEU A 170 2.11 -3.66 3.07
CA LEU A 170 0.94 -3.88 2.22
C LEU A 170 -0.20 -2.96 2.62
N ILE A 171 -0.81 -2.31 1.64
CA ILE A 171 -2.01 -1.48 1.83
C ILE A 171 -3.19 -2.24 1.22
N TYR A 172 -4.09 -2.75 2.06
CA TYR A 172 -5.34 -3.36 1.62
C TYR A 172 -6.39 -2.25 1.50
N ASP A 173 -6.57 -1.71 0.29
CA ASP A 173 -7.51 -0.62 0.04
C ASP A 173 -8.93 -1.14 -0.22
N ASN A 174 -9.93 -0.35 0.19
CA ASN A 174 -11.36 -0.64 -0.01
C ASN A 174 -11.86 -1.98 0.54
N VAL A 175 -11.36 -2.45 1.70
CA VAL A 175 -11.89 -3.67 2.32
C VAL A 175 -13.36 -3.48 2.68
N THR A 176 -14.25 -4.22 2.02
CA THR A 176 -15.71 -4.19 2.23
C THR A 176 -16.16 -5.27 3.21
N ASN A 177 -15.63 -6.49 3.05
CA ASN A 177 -15.91 -7.65 3.88
C ASN A 177 -14.60 -8.39 4.22
N PHE A 178 -14.21 -8.37 5.50
CA PHE A 178 -12.94 -8.98 5.91
C PHE A 178 -12.91 -10.49 5.69
N SER A 179 -14.03 -11.21 5.87
CA SER A 179 -14.05 -12.68 5.73
C SER A 179 -13.71 -13.15 4.32
N GLU A 180 -13.95 -12.33 3.31
CA GLU A 180 -13.63 -12.66 1.91
C GLU A 180 -12.13 -12.58 1.60
N ILE A 181 -11.39 -11.77 2.37
CA ILE A 181 -9.97 -11.55 2.16
C ILE A 181 -9.09 -12.24 3.20
N GLU A 182 -9.70 -12.79 4.26
CA GLU A 182 -9.05 -13.38 5.42
C GLU A 182 -7.97 -14.40 5.05
N ASN A 183 -8.28 -15.31 4.13
CA ASN A 183 -7.33 -16.34 3.64
C ASN A 183 -6.13 -15.76 2.88
N TYR A 184 -6.21 -14.51 2.45
CA TYR A 184 -5.16 -13.80 1.72
C TYR A 184 -4.56 -12.65 2.54
N PHE A 185 -4.90 -12.56 3.83
CA PHE A 185 -4.41 -11.53 4.72
C PHE A 185 -3.13 -12.00 5.44
N PRO A 186 -2.13 -11.13 5.67
CA PRO A 186 -0.91 -11.52 6.37
C PRO A 186 -1.17 -11.69 7.86
N GLN A 187 -1.26 -12.93 8.33
CA GLN A 187 -1.60 -13.26 9.72
C GLN A 187 -0.48 -13.99 10.48
N ASP A 188 0.40 -14.68 9.76
CA ASP A 188 1.42 -15.55 10.35
C ASP A 188 2.82 -15.11 9.92
N GLU A 189 3.55 -14.52 10.86
CA GLU A 189 4.94 -14.11 10.72
C GLU A 189 5.88 -15.24 10.27
N THR A 190 5.58 -16.49 10.64
CA THR A 190 6.40 -17.64 10.21
C THR A 190 6.23 -17.95 8.72
N LEU A 191 5.10 -17.55 8.13
CA LEU A 191 4.80 -17.75 6.71
C LEU A 191 5.09 -16.52 5.86
N TRP A 192 4.97 -15.31 6.41
CA TRP A 192 5.08 -14.05 5.68
C TRP A 192 6.34 -13.24 5.98
N GLY A 193 7.08 -13.60 7.03
CA GLY A 193 8.14 -12.74 7.58
C GLY A 193 7.57 -11.49 8.27
N GLY A 194 8.49 -10.63 8.72
CA GLY A 194 8.13 -9.38 9.39
C GLY A 194 7.74 -8.27 8.40
N GLY A 195 6.64 -7.58 8.68
CA GLY A 195 6.09 -6.57 7.80
C GLY A 195 4.98 -5.75 8.44
N LYS A 196 4.33 -4.91 7.63
CA LYS A 196 3.31 -3.97 8.06
C LYS A 196 2.12 -4.04 7.12
N VAL A 197 0.92 -3.91 7.68
CA VAL A 197 -0.33 -3.88 6.93
C VAL A 197 -1.13 -2.65 7.33
N ILE A 198 -1.55 -1.88 6.32
CA ILE A 198 -2.57 -0.85 6.48
C ILE A 198 -3.83 -1.33 5.79
N LEU A 199 -4.88 -1.56 6.56
CA LEU A 199 -6.21 -1.89 6.06
C LEU A 199 -7.04 -0.62 5.97
N VAL A 200 -7.65 -0.35 4.82
CA VAL A 200 -8.54 0.80 4.60
C VAL A 200 -9.96 0.30 4.43
N THR A 201 -10.86 0.73 5.31
CA THR A 201 -12.26 0.29 5.28
C THR A 201 -13.24 1.38 5.72
N ARG A 202 -14.51 1.19 5.37
CA ARG A 202 -15.64 1.96 5.92
C ARG A 202 -16.36 1.21 7.04
N ASP A 203 -16.10 -0.10 7.19
CA ASP A 203 -16.79 -0.93 8.16
C ASP A 203 -16.21 -0.74 9.56
N GLU A 204 -16.95 -0.06 10.44
CA GLU A 204 -16.57 0.09 11.85
C GLU A 204 -16.61 -1.24 12.62
N ASN A 205 -17.26 -2.28 12.09
CA ASN A 205 -17.32 -3.60 12.72
C ASN A 205 -16.01 -4.38 12.58
N ILE A 206 -15.02 -3.87 11.83
CA ILE A 206 -13.69 -4.48 11.73
C ILE A 206 -13.02 -4.69 13.10
N LYS A 207 -13.40 -3.88 14.10
CA LYS A 207 -12.99 -4.01 15.51
C LYS A 207 -13.41 -5.31 16.19
N ASN A 208 -14.39 -6.00 15.63
CA ASN A 208 -14.90 -7.27 16.15
C ASN A 208 -14.13 -8.47 15.58
N THR A 209 -13.20 -8.25 14.65
CA THR A 209 -12.33 -9.31 14.15
C THR A 209 -11.26 -9.64 15.21
N SER A 210 -10.81 -10.89 15.26
CA SER A 210 -9.69 -11.29 16.12
C SER A 210 -8.33 -10.78 15.64
N TYR A 211 -8.29 -10.16 14.45
CA TYR A 211 -7.07 -9.83 13.73
C TYR A 211 -6.60 -8.40 13.95
N ILE A 212 -7.53 -7.49 14.27
CA ILE A 212 -7.23 -6.07 14.46
C ILE A 212 -7.68 -5.70 15.84
N LYS A 213 -6.73 -5.34 16.70
CA LYS A 213 -7.05 -4.92 18.05
C LYS A 213 -7.74 -3.55 18.02
N PRO A 214 -8.67 -3.26 18.94
CA PRO A 214 -9.33 -1.97 18.99
C PRO A 214 -8.36 -0.78 19.06
N GLU A 215 -7.22 -0.94 19.74
CA GLU A 215 -6.17 0.06 19.81
C GLU A 215 -5.48 0.32 18.47
N ASP A 216 -5.48 -0.61 17.52
CA ASP A 216 -4.82 -0.48 16.21
C ASP A 216 -5.72 0.16 15.14
N ILE A 217 -6.90 0.62 15.56
CA ILE A 217 -7.85 1.31 14.70
C ILE A 217 -7.65 2.82 14.80
N ILE A 218 -7.44 3.46 13.64
CA ILE A 218 -7.37 4.91 13.49
C ILE A 218 -8.64 5.38 12.79
N LYS A 219 -9.45 6.16 13.51
CA LYS A 219 -10.64 6.81 12.93
C LYS A 219 -10.23 8.02 12.09
N VAL A 220 -10.54 7.96 10.80
CA VAL A 220 -10.29 9.04 9.83
C VAL A 220 -11.62 9.74 9.55
N GLY A 221 -11.86 10.82 10.31
CA GLY A 221 -13.07 11.63 10.22
C GLY A 221 -12.92 12.90 9.39
N GLU A 222 -13.88 13.81 9.59
CA GLU A 222 -13.89 15.17 9.04
C GLU A 222 -12.58 15.92 9.26
N LEU A 223 -12.36 16.91 8.41
CA LEU A 223 -11.29 17.89 8.56
C LEU A 223 -11.59 18.84 9.72
N GLN A 224 -10.54 19.17 10.46
CA GLN A 224 -10.58 20.33 11.34
C GLN A 224 -10.77 21.62 10.52
N LYS A 225 -11.24 22.69 11.16
CA LYS A 225 -11.55 23.96 10.47
C LYS A 225 -10.35 24.48 9.67
N GLU A 226 -9.17 24.41 10.29
CA GLU A 226 -7.91 24.85 9.71
C GLU A 226 -7.48 23.93 8.56
N GLU A 227 -7.63 22.62 8.71
CA GLU A 227 -7.34 21.64 7.65
C GLU A 227 -8.24 21.85 6.42
N ALA A 228 -9.54 22.07 6.65
CA ALA A 228 -10.51 22.36 5.59
C ALA A 228 -10.16 23.65 4.86
N LEU A 229 -9.84 24.71 5.59
CA LEU A 229 -9.41 25.97 5.01
C LEU A 229 -8.10 25.83 4.22
N THR A 230 -7.13 25.07 4.73
CA THR A 230 -5.88 24.78 4.01
C THR A 230 -6.13 24.11 2.68
N LEU A 231 -6.91 23.02 2.67
CA LEU A 231 -7.24 22.29 1.45
C LEU A 231 -8.06 23.16 0.47
N PHE A 232 -9.05 23.87 0.98
CA PHE A 232 -9.90 24.74 0.17
C PHE A 232 -9.10 25.85 -0.50
N SER A 233 -8.25 26.54 0.27
CA SER A 233 -7.45 27.66 -0.23
C SER A 233 -6.43 27.22 -1.27
N SER A 234 -5.78 26.08 -1.03
CA SER A 234 -4.74 25.59 -1.93
C SER A 234 -5.30 25.13 -3.29
N ILE A 235 -6.56 24.71 -3.33
CA ILE A 235 -7.26 24.40 -4.57
C ILE A 235 -7.80 25.67 -5.22
N LEU A 236 -8.56 26.49 -4.48
CA LEU A 236 -9.29 27.64 -5.03
C LEU A 236 -8.35 28.76 -5.47
N PHE A 237 -7.34 29.07 -4.67
CA PHE A 237 -6.45 30.22 -4.87
C PHE A 237 -5.03 29.85 -5.34
N ASP A 238 -4.68 28.55 -5.37
CA ASP A 238 -3.33 28.04 -5.67
C ASP A 238 -2.24 28.40 -4.64
N PHE A 239 -2.63 28.87 -3.44
CA PHE A 239 -1.72 29.20 -2.35
C PHE A 239 -2.30 28.84 -0.98
N PHE A 240 -1.46 28.90 0.06
CA PHE A 240 -1.85 28.46 1.41
C PHE A 240 -2.56 29.59 2.20
N PRO A 241 -3.36 29.25 3.24
CA PRO A 241 -4.16 30.24 3.96
C PRO A 241 -3.39 31.38 4.62
N GLN A 242 -2.07 31.26 4.81
CA GLN A 242 -1.22 32.32 5.35
C GLN A 242 -1.11 33.52 4.41
N GLU A 243 -1.39 33.33 3.12
CA GLU A 243 -1.35 34.37 2.10
C GLU A 243 -2.73 35.05 1.90
N LEU A 244 -3.78 34.57 2.59
CA LEU A 244 -5.09 35.21 2.57
C LEU A 244 -5.17 36.38 3.55
N ASP A 245 -5.80 37.47 3.12
CA ASP A 245 -6.25 38.51 4.03
C ASP A 245 -7.33 37.98 4.99
N LEU A 246 -7.52 38.68 6.11
CA LEU A 246 -8.42 38.25 7.19
C LEU A 246 -9.88 38.13 6.70
N GLU A 247 -10.31 39.04 5.84
CA GLU A 247 -11.67 39.09 5.31
C GLU A 247 -11.99 37.85 4.46
N LYS A 248 -11.14 37.53 3.48
CA LYS A 248 -11.29 36.33 2.64
C LYS A 248 -11.22 35.05 3.47
N LYS A 249 -10.36 35.02 4.48
CA LYS A 249 -10.25 33.88 5.39
C LYS A 249 -11.56 33.66 6.15
N GLU A 250 -12.16 34.72 6.69
CA GLU A 250 -13.44 34.64 7.37
C GLU A 250 -14.57 34.23 6.44
N GLU A 251 -14.62 34.79 5.23
CA GLU A 251 -15.62 34.44 4.21
C GLU A 251 -15.54 32.95 3.85
N ALA A 252 -14.34 32.45 3.54
CA ALA A 252 -14.13 31.04 3.24
C ALA A 252 -14.51 30.12 4.41
N LEU A 253 -14.21 30.51 5.65
CA LEU A 253 -14.61 29.74 6.83
C LEU A 253 -16.15 29.73 7.02
N ARG A 254 -16.84 30.84 6.77
CA ARG A 254 -18.32 30.89 6.80
C ARG A 254 -18.92 29.98 5.74
N PHE A 255 -18.33 29.93 4.55
CA PHE A 255 -18.73 29.00 3.50
C PHE A 255 -18.48 27.53 3.91
N LEU A 256 -17.29 27.20 4.42
CA LEU A 256 -16.93 25.83 4.81
C LEU A 256 -17.79 25.26 5.95
N ASN A 257 -18.39 26.11 6.79
CA ASN A 257 -19.34 25.67 7.82
C ASN A 257 -20.70 25.24 7.25
N GLN A 258 -20.98 25.51 5.97
CA GLN A 258 -22.25 25.21 5.31
C GLN A 258 -22.18 23.95 4.43
N ILE A 259 -21.01 23.30 4.34
CA ILE A 259 -20.81 22.06 3.59
C ILE A 259 -20.19 20.97 4.49
N PRO A 260 -20.33 19.68 4.15
CA PRO A 260 -19.58 18.63 4.83
C PRO A 260 -18.07 18.88 4.73
N ARG A 261 -17.35 18.73 5.85
CA ARG A 261 -15.90 18.99 5.92
C ARG A 261 -15.06 17.75 5.64
N PHE A 262 -15.51 16.87 4.74
CA PHE A 262 -14.63 15.81 4.25
C PHE A 262 -13.72 16.34 3.14
N PRO A 263 -12.49 15.81 2.99
CA PRO A 263 -11.57 16.22 1.94
C PRO A 263 -12.19 16.22 0.54
N LEU A 264 -13.03 15.23 0.25
CA LEU A 264 -13.69 15.12 -1.06
C LEU A 264 -14.66 16.28 -1.30
N ASP A 265 -15.57 16.56 -0.36
CA ASP A 265 -16.56 17.63 -0.47
C ASP A 265 -15.88 19.00 -0.60
N VAL A 266 -14.89 19.27 0.25
CA VAL A 266 -14.10 20.51 0.21
C VAL A 266 -13.39 20.67 -1.13
N SER A 267 -12.80 19.59 -1.66
CA SER A 267 -12.10 19.63 -2.94
C SER A 267 -13.04 19.87 -4.13
N ILE A 268 -14.20 19.23 -4.13
CA ILE A 268 -15.23 19.42 -5.16
C ILE A 268 -15.73 20.86 -5.13
N ALA A 269 -16.06 21.38 -3.94
CA ALA A 269 -16.50 22.75 -3.77
C ALA A 269 -15.48 23.75 -4.32
N ALA A 270 -14.22 23.65 -3.88
CA ALA A 270 -13.14 24.53 -4.33
C ALA A 270 -12.93 24.47 -5.85
N ARG A 271 -12.87 23.27 -6.46
CA ARG A 271 -12.69 23.11 -7.91
C ARG A 271 -13.88 23.65 -8.69
N TYR A 272 -15.10 23.40 -8.23
CA TYR A 272 -16.30 23.86 -8.90
C TYR A 272 -16.38 25.39 -8.90
N ILE A 273 -16.14 26.01 -7.75
CA ILE A 273 -16.10 27.47 -7.60
C ILE A 273 -15.02 28.07 -8.51
N LYS A 274 -13.80 27.51 -8.47
CA LYS A 274 -12.67 27.98 -9.28
C LYS A 274 -12.94 27.90 -10.78
N ASN A 275 -13.36 26.73 -11.26
CA ASN A 275 -13.54 26.46 -12.68
C ASN A 275 -14.80 27.16 -13.23
N GLY A 276 -15.87 27.18 -12.43
CA GLY A 276 -17.12 27.85 -12.78
C GLY A 276 -17.07 29.37 -12.62
N LYS A 277 -16.07 29.90 -11.91
CA LYS A 277 -15.95 31.33 -11.54
C LYS A 277 -17.24 31.86 -10.90
N ILE A 278 -17.84 31.06 -10.02
CA ILE A 278 -19.08 31.41 -9.31
C ILE A 278 -18.79 31.85 -7.88
N SER A 279 -19.72 32.57 -7.26
CA SER A 279 -19.61 32.95 -5.85
C SER A 279 -19.93 31.77 -4.92
N TYR A 280 -19.59 31.92 -3.64
CA TYR A 280 -19.92 30.95 -2.59
C TYR A 280 -21.43 30.78 -2.44
N GLU A 281 -22.20 31.87 -2.47
CA GLU A 281 -23.66 31.87 -2.41
C GLU A 281 -24.24 31.08 -3.58
N LYS A 282 -23.73 31.33 -4.79
CA LYS A 282 -24.22 30.62 -5.97
C LYS A 282 -23.95 29.12 -5.89
N TYR A 283 -22.81 28.71 -5.33
CA TYR A 283 -22.52 27.29 -5.10
C TYR A 283 -23.51 26.66 -4.11
N LEU A 284 -23.78 27.36 -3.00
CA LEU A 284 -24.72 26.89 -1.97
C LEU A 284 -26.15 26.80 -2.51
N ASP A 285 -26.58 27.75 -3.34
CA ASP A 285 -27.88 27.70 -4.02
C ASP A 285 -28.01 26.44 -4.90
N LEU A 286 -26.98 26.14 -5.70
CA LEU A 286 -26.96 24.95 -6.55
C LEU A 286 -26.99 23.65 -5.74
N LEU A 287 -26.28 23.62 -4.61
CA LEU A 287 -26.27 22.49 -3.68
C LEU A 287 -27.66 22.26 -3.07
N ASN A 288 -28.34 23.33 -2.65
CA ASN A 288 -29.67 23.26 -2.04
C ASN A 288 -30.77 22.89 -3.03
N GLN A 289 -30.65 23.33 -4.29
CA GLN A 289 -31.64 23.07 -5.34
C GLN A 289 -31.56 21.64 -5.92
N LYS A 290 -30.55 20.85 -5.53
CA LYS A 290 -30.27 19.50 -6.10
C LYS A 290 -30.27 19.52 -7.62
N ASP A 291 -29.63 20.53 -8.20
CA ASP A 291 -29.62 20.72 -9.65
C ASP A 291 -29.02 19.47 -10.35
N PRO A 292 -29.74 18.81 -11.28
CA PRO A 292 -29.26 17.58 -11.91
C PRO A 292 -27.98 17.75 -12.74
N ALA A 293 -27.73 18.94 -13.30
CA ALA A 293 -26.49 19.23 -14.02
C ALA A 293 -25.33 19.44 -13.03
N PHE A 294 -25.60 20.08 -11.89
CA PHE A 294 -24.64 20.20 -10.79
C PHE A 294 -24.24 18.84 -10.23
N GLU A 295 -25.18 17.93 -9.99
CA GLU A 295 -24.88 16.55 -9.55
C GLU A 295 -24.02 15.78 -10.57
N ARG A 296 -24.28 15.96 -11.88
CA ARG A 296 -23.47 15.33 -12.93
C ARG A 296 -22.04 15.86 -12.94
N LEU A 297 -21.87 17.18 -12.81
CA LEU A 297 -20.54 17.79 -12.74
C LEU A 297 -19.79 17.38 -11.47
N GLN A 298 -20.46 17.28 -10.32
CA GLN A 298 -19.86 16.72 -9.11
C GLN A 298 -19.40 15.27 -9.33
N LYS A 299 -20.25 14.43 -9.95
CA LYS A 299 -19.87 13.06 -10.32
C LYS A 299 -18.67 13.04 -11.27
N MET A 300 -18.59 13.97 -12.23
CA MET A 300 -17.41 14.09 -13.10
C MET A 300 -16.15 14.45 -12.30
N PHE A 301 -16.20 15.38 -11.35
CA PHE A 301 -15.02 15.68 -10.52
C PHE A 301 -14.64 14.53 -9.59
N VAL A 302 -15.61 13.74 -9.11
CA VAL A 302 -15.34 12.50 -8.37
C VAL A 302 -14.70 11.45 -9.28
N VAL A 303 -15.18 11.33 -10.52
CA VAL A 303 -14.64 10.40 -11.52
C VAL A 303 -13.26 10.83 -12.00
N GLU A 304 -13.03 12.10 -12.30
CA GLU A 304 -11.69 12.63 -12.61
C GLU A 304 -10.75 12.51 -11.42
N ALA A 305 -11.24 12.67 -10.19
CA ALA A 305 -10.46 12.34 -9.01
C ALA A 305 -10.17 10.82 -8.97
N SER A 306 -11.13 9.94 -9.28
CA SER A 306 -10.95 8.48 -9.24
C SER A 306 -10.20 7.85 -10.42
N ASP A 307 -10.28 8.43 -11.61
CA ASP A 307 -9.63 7.99 -12.84
C ASP A 307 -8.23 8.62 -12.98
N TYR A 308 -7.90 9.65 -12.18
CA TYR A 308 -6.50 9.93 -11.86
C TYR A 308 -5.87 8.79 -11.04
N PHE A 309 -6.68 7.98 -10.32
CA PHE A 309 -6.25 6.88 -9.44
C PHE A 309 -6.36 5.47 -10.08
N LYS A 310 -6.51 5.37 -11.41
CA LYS A 310 -6.40 4.11 -12.17
C LYS A 310 -5.17 4.11 -13.06
#